data_AF-A0A7D9EFJ8-F1
#
_entry.id   AF-A0A7D9EFJ8-F1
#
_cell.length_a   1.000
_cell.length_b   1.000
_cell.length_c   1.000
_cell.angle_alpha   90.00
_cell.angle_beta   90.00
_cell.angle_gamma   90.00
#
_symmetry.space_group_name_H-M   'P 1'
#
loop_
_entity.id
_entity.type
_entity.pdbx_description
1 polymer ?
#
loop_
_entity_poly.entity_id
_entity_poly.type
_entity_poly.pdbx_seq_one_letter_code
_entity_poly.pdbx_strand_id
1 'polypeptide(L)'
;MQPRMLVAFDTELRPMQVSVRVGQAVDVVGQAGKPKTITGFQTHTTPVLLAHGERAELATEEYLSLTPFLEGFAILKKNPDYDAEETG
;
A
#
# COMPACT_ATOMS: atom_id res chain seq x y z
N MET A 1 6.65 -20.21 -10.61
CA MET A 1 6.12 -18.91 -10.17
C MET A 1 5.88 -18.97 -8.67
N GLN A 2 6.39 -18.01 -7.90
CA GLN A 2 6.13 -17.91 -6.47
C GLN A 2 5.00 -16.89 -6.25
N PRO A 3 3.93 -17.24 -5.53
CA PRO A 3 2.88 -16.29 -5.18
C PRO A 3 3.44 -15.11 -4.39
N ARG A 4 3.07 -13.89 -4.78
CA ARG A 4 3.35 -12.66 -4.03
C ARG A 4 2.11 -12.31 -3.22
N MET A 5 2.28 -12.05 -1.94
CA MET A 5 1.19 -11.68 -1.03
C MET A 5 1.61 -10.43 -0.27
N LEU A 6 0.66 -9.58 0.10
CA LEU A 6 0.86 -8.50 1.06
C LEU A 6 0.01 -8.77 2.30
N VAL A 7 0.66 -8.77 3.46
CA VAL A 7 0.04 -8.81 4.78
C VAL A 7 0.56 -7.62 5.59
N ALA A 8 -0.33 -6.93 6.28
CA ALA A 8 0.01 -5.77 7.09
C ALA A 8 0.02 -6.09 8.58
N PHE A 9 0.97 -5.50 9.29
CA PHE A 9 1.14 -5.60 10.72
C PHE A 9 1.32 -4.21 11.32
N ASP A 10 0.90 -4.03 12.57
CA ASP A 10 1.25 -2.84 13.33
C ASP A 10 2.69 -2.91 13.90
N THR A 11 3.11 -1.87 14.60
CA THR A 11 4.43 -1.80 15.26
C THR A 11 4.63 -2.80 16.40
N GLU A 12 3.55 -3.44 16.87
CA GLU A 12 3.57 -4.52 17.88
C GLU A 12 3.53 -5.91 17.23
N LEU A 13 3.67 -6.00 15.91
CA LEU A 13 3.60 -7.24 15.12
C LEU A 13 2.24 -7.95 15.21
N ARG A 14 1.16 -7.19 15.46
CA ARG A 14 -0.20 -7.71 15.37
C ARG A 14 -0.70 -7.55 13.93
N PRO A 15 -1.33 -8.60 13.35
CA PRO A 15 -1.88 -8.49 12.01
C PRO A 15 -3.01 -7.46 11.99
N MET A 16 -3.07 -6.66 10.93
CA MET A 16 -4.11 -5.65 10.75
C MET A 16 -4.62 -5.62 9.32
N GLN A 17 -5.91 -5.33 9.19
CA GLN A 17 -6.55 -5.14 7.89
C GLN A 17 -6.46 -3.68 7.49
N VAL A 18 -5.87 -3.40 6.33
CA VAL A 18 -5.80 -2.05 5.76
C VAL A 18 -6.24 -2.04 4.31
N SER A 19 -6.83 -0.92 3.90
CA SER A 19 -7.23 -0.71 2.52
C SER A 19 -6.01 -0.36 1.67
N VAL A 20 -5.82 -1.10 0.58
CA VAL A 20 -4.70 -0.94 -0.37
C VAL A 20 -5.23 -0.86 -1.79
N ARG A 21 -4.57 -0.07 -2.63
CA ARG A 21 -4.79 -0.01 -4.07
C ARG A 21 -3.77 -0.90 -4.75
N VAL A 22 -4.22 -1.91 -5.49
CA VAL A 22 -3.37 -2.83 -6.25
C VAL A 22 -3.56 -2.56 -7.73
N GLY A 23 -2.46 -2.31 -8.45
CA GLY A 23 -2.49 -2.01 -9.88
C GLY A 23 -1.17 -2.33 -10.56
N GLN A 24 -1.12 -2.15 -11.88
CA GLN A 24 0.08 -2.41 -12.67
C GLN A 24 1.17 -1.41 -12.31
N ALA A 25 2.37 -1.92 -12.01
CA ALA A 25 3.54 -1.10 -11.72
C ALA A 25 3.95 -0.29 -12.95
N VAL A 26 4.22 1.00 -12.74
CA VAL A 26 4.74 1.90 -13.79
C VAL A 26 6.03 2.56 -13.34
N ASP A 27 6.87 2.90 -14.30
CA ASP A 27 8.05 3.73 -14.04
C ASP A 27 7.60 5.18 -13.82
N VAL A 28 8.16 5.81 -12.80
CA VAL A 28 7.87 7.19 -12.41
C VAL A 28 8.86 8.20 -13.00
N VAL A 29 9.92 7.74 -13.68
CA VAL A 29 10.89 8.62 -14.34
C VAL A 29 10.19 9.46 -15.42
N GLY A 30 10.27 10.78 -15.29
CA GLY A 30 9.70 11.73 -16.24
C GLY A 30 8.21 12.09 -16.02
N GLN A 31 7.57 11.54 -14.99
CA GLN A 31 6.22 11.97 -14.60
C GLN A 31 6.26 13.29 -13.82
N ALA A 32 5.38 14.23 -14.15
CA ALA A 32 5.25 15.51 -13.45
C ALA A 32 4.35 15.39 -12.19
N GLY A 33 4.63 16.19 -11.15
CA GLY A 33 3.79 16.28 -9.93
C GLY A 33 4.16 15.25 -8.84
N LYS A 34 3.15 14.65 -8.19
CA LYS A 34 3.28 13.52 -7.24
C LYS A 34 3.04 12.23 -8.03
N PRO A 35 4.07 11.64 -8.66
CA PRO A 35 3.89 10.54 -9.61
C PRO A 35 3.35 9.31 -8.90
N LYS A 36 2.37 8.64 -9.51
CA LYS A 36 1.82 7.38 -9.00
C LYS A 36 2.68 6.22 -9.48
N THR A 37 2.97 5.28 -8.59
CA THR A 37 3.80 4.11 -8.95
C THR A 37 2.97 2.98 -9.56
N ILE A 38 1.63 3.12 -9.55
CA ILE A 38 0.67 2.18 -10.13
C ILE A 38 -0.36 2.85 -11.05
N THR A 39 -0.85 2.10 -12.02
CA THR A 39 -1.98 2.47 -12.90
C THR A 39 -3.09 1.41 -12.88
N GLY A 40 -4.33 1.82 -13.21
CA GLY A 40 -5.49 0.92 -13.35
C GLY A 40 -5.76 0.08 -12.11
N PHE A 41 -5.79 0.71 -10.93
CA PHE A 41 -5.85 -0.02 -9.66
C PHE A 41 -7.26 -0.43 -9.24
N GLN A 42 -7.34 -1.48 -8.44
CA GLN A 42 -8.51 -1.86 -7.63
C GLN A 42 -8.20 -1.72 -6.15
N THR A 43 -9.22 -1.44 -5.35
CA THR A 43 -9.07 -1.34 -3.88
C THR A 43 -9.36 -2.71 -3.26
N HIS A 44 -8.44 -3.16 -2.40
CA HIS A 44 -8.54 -4.41 -1.65
C HIS A 44 -8.28 -4.15 -0.18
N THR A 45 -8.56 -5.15 0.65
CA THR A 45 -8.19 -5.17 2.06
C THR A 45 -7.13 -6.25 2.28
N THR A 46 -6.07 -5.95 3.01
CA THR A 46 -5.04 -6.94 3.35
C THR A 46 -5.60 -8.04 4.28
N PRO A 47 -5.14 -9.31 4.17
CA PRO A 47 -4.12 -9.80 3.25
C PRO A 47 -4.62 -9.95 1.80
N VAL A 48 -3.77 -9.63 0.83
CA VAL A 48 -4.10 -9.68 -0.61
C VAL A 48 -2.99 -10.35 -1.43
N LEU A 49 -3.36 -11.09 -2.47
CA LEU A 49 -2.41 -11.64 -3.45
C LEU A 49 -2.11 -10.60 -4.53
N LEU A 50 -0.84 -10.47 -4.89
CA LEU A 50 -0.39 -9.57 -5.96
C LEU A 50 -0.07 -10.39 -7.21
N ALA A 51 -0.69 -10.06 -8.33
CA ALA A 51 -0.39 -10.71 -9.59
C ALA A 51 0.99 -10.26 -10.12
N HIS A 52 1.41 -10.90 -11.21
CA HIS A 52 2.64 -10.53 -11.89
C HIS A 52 2.55 -9.08 -12.40
N GLY A 53 3.60 -8.28 -12.14
CA GLY A 53 3.65 -6.88 -12.54
C GLY A 53 2.83 -5.93 -11.64
N GLU A 54 2.08 -6.44 -10.67
CA GLU A 54 1.31 -5.59 -9.76
C GLU A 54 2.15 -5.09 -8.58
N ARG A 55 1.78 -3.90 -8.09
CA ARG A 55 2.24 -3.29 -6.85
C ARG A 55 1.04 -2.80 -6.05
N ALA A 56 1.21 -2.73 -4.74
CA ALA A 56 0.25 -2.15 -3.82
C ALA A 56 0.71 -0.78 -3.32
N GLU A 57 -0.24 0.13 -3.14
CA GLU A 57 -0.09 1.41 -2.42
C GLU A 57 -1.17 1.49 -1.33
N LEU A 58 -0.91 2.17 -0.20
CA LEU A 58 -1.95 2.41 0.81
C LEU A 58 -3.07 3.25 0.20
N ALA A 59 -4.33 2.91 0.51
CA ALA A 59 -5.47 3.66 -0.03
C ALA A 59 -5.71 5.00 0.68
N THR A 60 -5.25 5.11 1.93
CA THR A 60 -5.37 6.28 2.80
C THR A 60 -4.02 6.66 3.40
N GLU A 61 -3.91 7.88 3.91
CA GLU A 61 -2.73 8.37 4.62
C GLU A 61 -2.80 8.11 6.15
N GLU A 62 -3.76 7.30 6.62
CA GLU A 62 -3.93 6.94 8.05
C GLU A 62 -2.70 6.21 8.61
N TYR A 63 -2.01 5.46 7.75
CA TYR A 63 -0.83 4.70 8.11
C TYR A 63 0.36 5.11 7.23
N LEU A 64 1.54 5.03 7.82
CA LEU A 64 2.83 5.14 7.15
C LEU A 64 3.47 3.76 7.11
N SER A 65 3.95 3.36 5.92
CA SER A 65 4.73 2.13 5.79
C SER A 65 6.15 2.33 6.30
N LEU A 66 6.59 1.46 7.19
CA LEU A 66 7.98 1.39 7.64
C LEU A 66 8.84 0.54 6.69
N THR A 67 8.20 -0.20 5.77
CA THR A 67 8.87 -0.96 4.71
C THR A 67 8.85 -0.17 3.40
N PRO A 68 9.89 -0.27 2.56
CA PRO A 68 9.98 0.47 1.29
C PRO A 68 8.96 0.00 0.23
N PHE A 69 8.45 -1.22 0.38
CA PHE A 69 7.47 -1.81 -0.52
C PHE A 69 6.35 -2.46 0.28
N LEU A 70 5.12 -2.41 -0.25
CA LEU A 70 3.96 -3.11 0.28
C LEU A 70 3.87 -4.50 -0.37
N GLU A 71 4.77 -5.38 0.03
CA GLU A 71 4.81 -6.78 -0.39
C GLU A 71 5.38 -7.65 0.74
N GLY A 72 4.94 -8.90 0.82
CA GLY A 72 5.28 -9.82 1.89
C GLY A 72 4.61 -9.39 3.18
N PHE A 73 5.44 -8.92 4.11
CA PHE A 73 5.04 -8.44 5.42
C PHE A 73 5.38 -6.96 5.53
N ALA A 74 4.36 -6.11 5.52
CA ALA A 74 4.50 -4.67 5.67
C ALA A 74 4.18 -4.26 7.11
N ILE A 75 5.11 -3.55 7.75
CA ILE A 75 4.89 -2.97 9.09
C ILE A 75 4.41 -1.54 8.90
N LEU A 76 3.26 -1.23 9.48
CA LEU A 76 2.60 0.05 9.39
C LEU A 76 2.58 0.74 10.75
N LYS A 77 2.81 2.04 10.75
CA LYS A 77 2.67 2.92 11.91
C LYS A 77 1.53 3.89 11.65
N LYS A 78 0.72 4.21 12.66
CA LYS A 78 -0.24 5.32 12.53
C LYS A 78 0.48 6.61 12.15
N ASN A 79 -0.06 7.31 11.17
CA ASN A 79 0.43 8.61 10.76
C ASN A 79 0.00 9.65 11.81
N PRO A 80 0.95 10.34 12.49
CA PRO A 80 0.60 11.37 13.47
C PRO A 80 -0.05 12.60 12.82
N ASP A 81 0.16 12.80 11.52
CA ASP A 81 -0.36 13.94 10.76
C ASP A 81 -1.69 13.62 10.06
N TYR A 82 -2.28 12.43 10.31
CA TYR A 82 -3.55 12.06 9.70
C TYR A 82 -4.73 12.76 10.38
N ASP A 83 -5.43 13.59 9.62
CA ASP A 83 -6.70 14.18 10.02
C ASP A 83 -7.87 13.44 9.32
N ALA A 84 -8.72 12.80 10.14
CA ALA A 84 -9.87 12.05 9.63
C ALA A 84 -10.96 12.99 9.07
N GLU A 85 -10.99 14.26 9.47
CA GLU A 85 -12.03 15.23 9.08
C GLU A 85 -11.78 15.82 7.68
N GLU A 86 -10.56 15.74 7.14
CA GLU A 86 -10.23 16.18 5.77
C GLU A 86 -10.59 15.15 4.68
N THR A 87 -11.00 13.94 5.05
CA THR A 87 -11.32 12.86 4.09
C THR A 87 -12.82 12.81 3.73
N GLY A 88 -13.59 13.85 4.08
CA GLY A 88 -15.04 13.98 3.87
C GLY A 88 -15.46 14.57 2.53
#